data_AF-A0A614ZRZ8-F1
#
_entry.id   AF-A0A614ZRZ8-F1
#
_cell.length_a   1.000
_cell.length_b   1.000
_cell.length_c   1.000
_cell.angle_alpha   90.00
_cell.angle_beta   90.00
_cell.angle_gamma   90.00
#
_symmetry.space_group_name_H-M   'P 1'
#
loop_
_entity.id
_entity.type
_entity.pdbx_description
1 polymer ?
#
loop_
_entity_poly.entity_id
_entity_poly.type
_entity_poly.pdbx_seq_one_letter_code
_entity_poly.pdbx_strand_id
1 'polypeptide(L)'
;ELIDINLEGEIAGVILDSPDMQKRVKQLDYGVDFNGYFNAGVMLINNDEWRKNNVTQESLSMINSGKIFRYADQDVLNILLNGKVKYLQRKFNNKTTLSVNFDAEAKNIDNTIIMHYVTPNKPWYKIFKARYFDRYFNVSPWKNNRRFFAPSPSEIRLKAKREISGKNYSIGVYHYFCYLISKVFRLRF
;
A
#
# COMPACT_ATOMS: atom_id res chain seq x y z
N GLU A 1 -9.84 -7.30 19.11
CA GLU A 1 -10.48 -7.90 17.92
C GLU A 1 -9.47 -8.62 17.03
N LEU A 2 -8.61 -7.95 16.25
CA LEU A 2 -7.70 -8.64 15.31
C LEU A 2 -6.84 -9.72 15.99
N ILE A 3 -6.21 -9.39 17.11
CA ILE A 3 -5.32 -10.31 17.85
C ILE A 3 -6.05 -11.47 18.53
N ASP A 4 -7.38 -11.38 18.65
CA ASP A 4 -8.22 -12.37 19.32
C ASP A 4 -8.87 -13.34 18.31
N ILE A 5 -8.59 -13.17 17.01
CA ILE A 5 -9.14 -14.04 15.97
C ILE A 5 -8.50 -15.42 16.06
N ASN A 6 -9.32 -16.45 16.25
CA ASN A 6 -8.88 -17.83 16.14
C ASN A 6 -8.57 -18.18 14.66
N LEU A 7 -7.33 -18.58 14.41
CA LEU A 7 -6.85 -18.99 13.09
C LEU A 7 -7.20 -20.42 12.72
N GLU A 8 -7.84 -21.20 13.61
CA GLU A 8 -8.31 -22.56 13.33
C GLU A 8 -7.18 -23.52 12.88
N GLY A 9 -5.96 -23.29 13.37
CA GLY A 9 -4.79 -24.07 12.99
C GLY A 9 -4.13 -23.64 11.66
N GLU A 10 -4.67 -22.63 10.98
CA GLU A 10 -4.04 -22.05 9.80
C GLU A 10 -2.74 -21.33 10.15
N ILE A 11 -1.83 -21.25 9.16
CA ILE A 11 -0.51 -20.64 9.34
C ILE A 11 -0.63 -19.13 9.57
N ALA A 12 -1.55 -18.47 8.87
CA ALA A 12 -1.76 -17.04 8.99
C ALA A 12 -3.21 -16.62 8.69
N GLY A 13 -3.64 -15.56 9.37
CA GLY A 13 -4.79 -14.75 9.00
C GLY A 13 -4.37 -13.63 8.07
N VAL A 14 -4.95 -13.56 6.88
CA VAL A 14 -4.54 -12.64 5.81
C VAL A 14 -5.74 -11.94 5.19
N ILE A 15 -5.53 -10.81 4.52
CA ILE A 15 -6.61 -10.07 3.85
C ILE A 15 -6.42 -10.19 2.34
N LEU A 16 -7.48 -10.60 1.64
CA LEU A 16 -7.50 -10.68 0.18
C LEU A 16 -7.07 -9.34 -0.46
N ASP A 17 -6.21 -9.44 -1.46
CA ASP A 17 -5.86 -8.32 -2.30
C ASP A 17 -7.05 -7.95 -3.22
N SER A 18 -6.99 -6.78 -3.84
CA SER A 18 -8.06 -6.24 -4.67
C SER A 18 -8.40 -7.15 -5.87
N PRO A 19 -9.65 -7.13 -6.38
CA PRO A 19 -10.05 -7.91 -7.56
C PRO A 19 -9.14 -7.72 -8.77
N ASP A 20 -8.63 -6.50 -8.99
CA ASP A 20 -7.68 -6.21 -10.07
C ASP A 20 -6.34 -6.94 -9.87
N MET A 21 -5.90 -7.10 -8.62
CA MET A 21 -4.69 -7.86 -8.31
C MET A 21 -4.92 -9.36 -8.55
N GLN A 22 -6.08 -9.90 -8.16
CA GLN A 22 -6.45 -11.28 -8.45
C GLN A 22 -6.34 -11.58 -9.95
N LYS A 23 -6.85 -10.68 -10.80
CA LYS A 23 -6.76 -10.80 -12.26
C LYS A 23 -5.33 -10.72 -12.78
N ARG A 24 -4.52 -9.81 -12.25
CA ARG A 24 -3.11 -9.63 -12.66
C ARG A 24 -2.27 -10.85 -12.32
N VAL A 25 -2.42 -11.41 -11.13
CA VAL A 25 -1.59 -12.56 -10.70
C VAL A 25 -1.88 -13.81 -11.52
N LYS A 26 -3.14 -14.02 -11.94
CA LYS A 26 -3.50 -15.09 -12.88
C LYS A 26 -2.77 -15.02 -14.23
N GLN A 27 -2.25 -13.84 -14.60
CA GLN A 27 -1.49 -13.64 -15.84
C GLN A 27 0.03 -13.84 -15.67
N LEU A 28 0.54 -13.97 -14.44
CA LEU A 28 1.98 -14.06 -14.15
C LEU A 28 2.54 -15.49 -14.22
N ASP A 29 1.66 -16.48 -14.43
CA ASP A 29 1.99 -17.90 -14.58
C ASP A 29 3.04 -18.43 -13.58
N TYR A 30 2.66 -18.44 -12.30
CA TYR A 30 3.52 -19.01 -11.25
C TYR A 30 3.48 -20.54 -11.18
N GLY A 31 2.68 -21.20 -12.02
CA GLY A 31 2.44 -22.64 -11.94
C GLY A 31 1.58 -23.05 -10.73
N VAL A 32 0.85 -22.10 -10.14
CA VAL A 32 0.01 -22.29 -8.96
C VAL A 32 -1.33 -21.62 -9.22
N ASP A 33 -2.43 -22.34 -8.98
CA ASP A 33 -3.77 -21.73 -8.92
C ASP A 33 -4.04 -21.24 -7.50
N PHE A 34 -4.18 -19.93 -7.34
CA PHE A 34 -4.36 -19.32 -6.03
C PHE A 34 -5.81 -19.40 -5.59
N ASN A 35 -6.06 -19.96 -4.40
CA ASN A 35 -7.37 -19.94 -3.75
C ASN A 35 -7.83 -18.49 -3.44
N GLY A 36 -6.86 -17.60 -3.27
CA GLY A 36 -7.07 -16.17 -3.08
C GLY A 36 -5.74 -15.47 -2.83
N TYR A 37 -5.40 -14.50 -3.68
CA TYR A 37 -4.14 -13.78 -3.54
C TYR A 37 -4.27 -12.70 -2.46
N PHE A 38 -3.52 -12.77 -1.38
CA PHE A 38 -3.58 -11.82 -0.26
C PHE A 38 -2.51 -10.74 -0.34
N ASN A 39 -2.77 -9.62 0.34
CA ASN A 39 -1.78 -8.56 0.52
C ASN A 39 -0.90 -8.85 1.75
N ALA A 40 0.42 -8.85 1.60
CA ALA A 40 1.36 -9.16 2.69
C ALA A 40 1.56 -8.01 3.71
N GLY A 41 0.91 -6.86 3.52
CA GLY A 41 1.09 -5.70 4.40
C GLY A 41 0.56 -5.86 5.82
N VAL A 42 -0.38 -6.78 6.03
CA VAL A 42 -0.91 -7.14 7.36
C VAL A 42 -1.16 -8.64 7.39
N MET A 43 -0.54 -9.33 8.34
CA MET A 43 -0.72 -10.76 8.59
C MET A 43 -0.83 -10.99 10.10
N LEU A 44 -1.83 -11.77 10.51
CA LEU A 44 -1.88 -12.34 11.86
C LEU A 44 -1.22 -13.72 11.78
N ILE A 45 -0.05 -13.89 12.39
CA ILE A 45 0.76 -15.09 12.19
C ILE A 45 0.59 -16.06 13.36
N ASN A 46 0.28 -17.32 13.04
CA ASN A 46 0.39 -18.42 14.00
C ASN A 46 1.86 -18.84 14.06
N ASN A 47 2.57 -18.39 15.10
CA ASN A 47 4.01 -18.61 15.21
C ASN A 47 4.40 -20.09 15.31
N ASP A 48 3.55 -20.93 15.91
CA ASP A 48 3.83 -22.38 16.04
C ASP A 48 3.73 -23.07 14.68
N GLU A 49 2.64 -22.84 13.95
CA GLU A 49 2.45 -23.40 12.61
C GLU A 49 3.44 -22.81 11.60
N TRP A 50 3.78 -21.52 11.72
CA TRP A 50 4.82 -20.88 10.88
C TRP A 50 6.18 -21.56 11.03
N ARG A 51 6.59 -21.89 12.26
CA ARG A 51 7.83 -22.63 12.53
C ARG A 51 7.75 -24.07 12.06
N LYS A 52 6.67 -24.77 12.39
CA LYS A 52 6.46 -26.18 12.00
C LYS A 52 6.49 -26.39 10.49
N ASN A 53 6.02 -25.41 9.72
CA ASN A 53 6.03 -25.44 8.26
C ASN A 53 7.30 -24.81 7.64
N ASN A 54 8.32 -24.44 8.44
CA ASN A 54 9.57 -23.82 7.99
C ASN A 54 9.40 -22.62 7.05
N VAL A 55 8.32 -21.85 7.20
CA VAL A 55 7.88 -20.86 6.20
C VAL A 55 8.99 -19.84 5.90
N THR A 56 9.72 -19.39 6.91
CA THR A 56 10.84 -18.44 6.72
C THR A 56 11.94 -19.01 5.83
N GLN A 57 12.39 -20.24 6.07
CA GLN A 57 13.48 -20.84 5.30
C GLN A 57 13.03 -21.17 3.88
N GLU A 58 11.82 -21.68 3.70
CA GLU A 58 11.22 -21.91 2.38
C GLU A 58 11.06 -20.61 1.60
N SER A 59 10.66 -19.52 2.27
CA SER A 59 10.51 -18.20 1.64
C SER A 59 11.87 -17.66 1.16
N LEU A 60 12.91 -17.79 1.99
CA LEU A 60 14.27 -17.38 1.65
C LEU A 60 14.88 -18.26 0.55
N SER A 61 14.63 -19.57 0.57
CA SER A 61 15.06 -20.49 -0.49
C SER A 61 14.41 -20.11 -1.82
N MET A 62 13.08 -19.89 -1.81
CA MET A 62 12.32 -19.56 -3.00
C MET A 62 12.75 -18.22 -3.60
N ILE A 63 12.90 -17.16 -2.77
CA ILE A 63 13.29 -15.84 -3.29
C ILE A 63 14.72 -15.83 -3.84
N ASN A 64 15.60 -16.72 -3.34
CA ASN A 64 16.98 -16.87 -3.80
C ASN A 64 17.15 -17.92 -4.92
N SER A 65 16.07 -18.54 -5.41
CA SER A 65 16.11 -19.58 -6.46
C SER A 65 16.51 -19.08 -7.85
N GLY A 66 16.62 -17.76 -8.04
CA GLY A 66 16.81 -17.13 -9.34
C GLY A 66 15.51 -16.89 -10.13
N LYS A 67 14.37 -17.40 -9.66
CA LYS A 67 13.05 -17.07 -10.21
C LYS A 67 12.68 -15.61 -9.89
N ILE A 68 12.12 -14.90 -10.87
CA ILE A 68 11.68 -13.51 -10.69
C ILE A 68 10.23 -13.50 -10.21
N PHE A 69 10.02 -12.98 -9.01
CA PHE A 69 8.70 -12.72 -8.43
C PHE A 69 8.34 -11.24 -8.63
N ARG A 70 7.17 -10.98 -9.22
CA ARG A 70 6.78 -9.62 -9.63
C ARG A 70 6.52 -8.72 -8.44
N TYR A 71 5.96 -9.30 -7.38
CA TYR A 71 5.63 -8.67 -6.11
C TYR A 71 6.49 -9.22 -4.96
N ALA A 72 7.70 -9.68 -5.28
CA ALA A 72 8.74 -10.10 -4.34
C ALA A 72 8.22 -11.09 -3.28
N ASP A 73 8.39 -10.76 -2.00
CA ASP A 73 7.97 -11.55 -0.85
C ASP A 73 6.46 -11.85 -0.83
N GLN A 74 5.62 -10.93 -1.34
CA GLN A 74 4.18 -11.17 -1.40
C GLN A 74 3.82 -12.36 -2.29
N ASP A 75 4.47 -12.53 -3.45
CA ASP A 75 4.24 -13.69 -4.32
C ASP A 75 4.69 -14.98 -3.64
N VAL A 76 5.89 -14.96 -3.06
CA VAL A 76 6.48 -16.12 -2.37
C VAL A 76 5.58 -16.59 -1.23
N LEU A 77 5.10 -15.67 -0.40
CA LEU A 77 4.18 -15.98 0.69
C LEU A 77 2.83 -16.51 0.17
N ASN A 78 2.30 -15.94 -0.91
CA ASN A 78 1.07 -16.44 -1.52
C ASN A 78 1.23 -17.84 -2.10
N ILE A 79 2.39 -18.17 -2.68
CA ILE A 79 2.69 -19.50 -3.20
C ILE A 79 2.80 -20.51 -2.06
N LEU A 80 3.59 -20.21 -1.03
CA LEU A 80 3.87 -21.13 0.07
C LEU A 80 2.66 -21.37 0.99
N LEU A 81 1.84 -20.34 1.18
CA LEU A 81 0.70 -20.38 2.10
C LEU A 81 -0.64 -20.61 1.38
N ASN A 82 -0.63 -20.91 0.08
CA ASN A 82 -1.86 -21.15 -0.68
C ASN A 82 -2.66 -22.30 -0.04
N GLY A 83 -3.92 -22.01 0.35
CA GLY A 83 -4.78 -22.97 1.03
C GLY A 83 -4.42 -23.27 2.49
N LYS A 84 -3.48 -22.52 3.09
CA LYS A 84 -3.05 -22.65 4.50
C LYS A 84 -3.24 -21.35 5.29
N VAL A 85 -4.27 -20.59 4.92
CA VAL A 85 -4.55 -19.26 5.47
C VAL A 85 -6.03 -19.07 5.74
N LYS A 86 -6.32 -18.27 6.76
CA LYS A 86 -7.66 -17.77 7.05
C LYS A 86 -7.85 -16.37 6.47
N TYR A 87 -8.86 -16.18 5.63
CA TYR A 87 -9.16 -14.85 5.08
C TYR A 87 -9.92 -14.00 6.11
N LEU A 88 -9.35 -12.84 6.44
CA LEU A 88 -9.88 -11.87 7.39
C LEU A 88 -10.64 -10.76 6.68
N GLN A 89 -11.43 -10.01 7.47
CA GLN A 89 -12.19 -8.88 6.96
C GLN A 89 -11.28 -7.76 6.43
N ARG A 90 -11.71 -7.12 5.35
CA ARG A 90 -10.98 -6.01 4.68
C ARG A 90 -10.64 -4.83 5.61
N LYS A 91 -11.40 -4.62 6.69
CA LYS A 91 -11.15 -3.53 7.67
C LYS A 91 -9.77 -3.59 8.32
N PHE A 92 -9.14 -4.77 8.36
CA PHE A 92 -7.80 -4.97 8.92
C PHE A 92 -6.67 -4.72 7.92
N ASN A 93 -6.96 -4.46 6.64
CA ASN A 93 -5.97 -4.03 5.65
C ASN A 93 -6.68 -3.29 4.52
N ASN A 94 -7.18 -2.08 4.80
CA ASN A 94 -7.83 -1.28 3.79
C ASN A 94 -6.78 -0.48 3.00
N LYS A 95 -6.47 -0.96 1.80
CA LYS A 95 -5.51 -0.32 0.90
C LYS A 95 -6.01 1.03 0.40
N THR A 96 -5.24 2.07 0.65
CA THR A 96 -5.51 3.45 0.21
C THR A 96 -4.43 3.89 -0.76
N THR A 97 -4.81 4.15 -2.02
CA THR A 97 -3.89 4.66 -3.06
C THR A 97 -4.04 6.17 -3.17
N LEU A 98 -3.10 6.93 -2.59
CA LEU A 98 -3.13 8.38 -2.62
C LEU A 98 -3.02 8.93 -4.05
N SER A 99 -3.81 9.97 -4.31
CA SER A 99 -3.83 10.66 -5.60
C SER A 99 -4.05 12.14 -5.36
N VAL A 100 -3.46 12.97 -6.22
CA VAL A 100 -3.78 14.41 -6.27
C VAL A 100 -5.15 14.69 -6.92
N ASN A 101 -5.72 13.72 -7.64
CA ASN A 101 -6.94 13.91 -8.43
C ASN A 101 -8.23 13.76 -7.61
N PHE A 102 -8.21 12.97 -6.54
CA PHE A 102 -9.37 12.68 -5.72
C PHE A 102 -8.97 12.42 -4.27
N ASP A 103 -9.93 12.54 -3.36
CA ASP A 103 -9.74 12.12 -1.98
C ASP A 103 -9.77 10.59 -1.91
N ALA A 104 -8.60 9.99 -1.67
CA ALA A 104 -8.47 8.54 -1.60
C ALA A 104 -9.03 7.98 -0.29
N GLU A 105 -8.97 8.73 0.81
CA GLU A 105 -9.46 8.27 2.10
C GLU A 105 -10.98 8.27 2.17
N ALA A 106 -11.65 9.13 1.39
CA ALA A 106 -13.10 9.12 1.24
C ALA A 106 -13.66 7.84 0.57
N LYS A 107 -12.81 7.05 -0.09
CA LYS A 107 -13.18 5.76 -0.71
C LYS A 107 -12.97 4.56 0.21
N ASN A 108 -12.44 4.79 1.41
CA ASN A 108 -12.23 3.73 2.38
C ASN A 108 -13.56 3.26 2.97
N ILE A 109 -13.61 2.00 3.41
CA ILE A 109 -14.78 1.47 4.11
C ILE A 109 -14.90 2.12 5.49
N ASP A 110 -16.13 2.39 5.93
CA ASP A 110 -16.39 3.21 7.13
C ASP A 110 -15.80 2.61 8.41
N ASN A 111 -15.77 1.28 8.51
CA ASN A 111 -15.25 0.56 9.66
C ASN A 111 -13.74 0.21 9.57
N THR A 112 -12.95 0.95 8.79
CA THR A 112 -11.52 0.72 8.64
C THR A 112 -10.80 0.80 9.99
N ILE A 113 -10.07 -0.27 10.36
CA ILE A 113 -9.22 -0.32 11.55
C ILE A 113 -7.76 -0.03 11.16
N ILE A 114 -7.26 -0.66 10.10
CA ILE A 114 -5.91 -0.45 9.58
C ILE A 114 -6.00 0.10 8.16
N MET A 115 -5.53 1.33 7.99
CA MET A 115 -5.41 1.99 6.70
C MET A 115 -4.00 1.81 6.15
N HIS A 116 -3.88 1.19 4.98
CA HIS A 116 -2.59 0.87 4.38
C HIS A 116 -2.35 1.74 3.15
N TYR A 117 -1.52 2.79 3.27
CA TYR A 117 -1.15 3.64 2.14
C TYR A 117 -0.21 2.91 1.16
N VAL A 118 -0.82 2.22 0.21
CA VAL A 118 -0.13 1.45 -0.83
C VAL A 118 0.33 2.37 -1.97
N THR A 119 1.35 1.95 -2.72
CA THR A 119 2.06 2.71 -3.79
C THR A 119 3.15 3.69 -3.31
N PRO A 120 3.98 4.24 -4.23
CA PRO A 120 4.96 5.29 -3.92
C PRO A 120 4.36 6.65 -3.50
N ASN A 121 3.07 6.88 -3.73
CA ASN A 121 2.39 8.08 -3.26
C ASN A 121 2.07 7.91 -1.77
N LYS A 122 2.77 8.69 -0.94
CA LYS A 122 2.79 8.51 0.52
C LYS A 122 2.27 9.75 1.25
N PRO A 123 1.62 9.57 2.41
CA PRO A 123 0.91 10.68 3.07
C PRO A 123 1.84 11.70 3.74
N TRP A 124 3.12 11.37 3.90
CA TRP A 124 4.12 12.35 4.34
C TRP A 124 4.46 13.40 3.27
N TYR A 125 3.98 13.26 2.04
CA TYR A 125 4.04 14.32 1.04
C TYR A 125 2.84 15.26 1.17
N LYS A 126 3.10 16.57 1.29
CA LYS A 126 2.06 17.59 1.51
C LYS A 126 1.04 17.71 0.37
N ILE A 127 1.38 17.27 -0.83
CA ILE A 127 0.53 17.41 -2.03
C ILE A 127 -0.73 16.52 -2.00
N PHE A 128 -0.70 15.43 -1.22
CA PHE A 128 -1.84 14.50 -1.12
C PHE A 128 -2.75 14.86 0.05
N LYS A 129 -4.07 14.67 -0.14
CA LYS A 129 -5.03 14.75 0.96
C LYS A 129 -4.96 13.45 1.76
N ALA A 130 -4.55 13.52 3.03
CA ALA A 130 -4.44 12.37 3.92
C ALA A 130 -4.78 12.76 5.38
N ARG A 131 -6.06 13.04 5.65
CA ARG A 131 -6.52 13.62 6.94
C ARG A 131 -6.18 12.73 8.14
N TYR A 132 -6.24 11.41 7.98
CA TYR A 132 -5.93 10.49 9.07
C TYR A 132 -4.44 10.49 9.38
N PHE A 133 -3.59 10.44 8.35
CA PHE A 133 -2.15 10.59 8.56
C PHE A 133 -1.81 11.95 9.19
N ASP A 134 -2.38 13.06 8.70
CA ASP A 134 -2.13 14.38 9.28
C ASP A 134 -2.48 14.44 10.76
N ARG A 135 -3.62 13.86 11.16
CA ARG A 135 -4.01 13.74 12.57
C ARG A 135 -2.95 13.03 13.40
N TYR A 136 -2.51 11.85 12.97
CA TYR A 136 -1.52 11.06 13.72
C TYR A 136 -0.13 11.68 13.69
N PHE A 137 0.28 12.26 12.56
CA PHE A 137 1.54 12.98 12.43
C PHE A 137 1.63 14.13 13.44
N ASN A 138 0.56 14.93 13.59
CA ASN A 138 0.53 16.09 14.48
C ASN A 138 0.59 15.75 15.97
N VAL A 139 0.16 14.54 16.37
CA VAL A 139 0.27 14.06 17.76
C VAL A 139 1.48 13.16 17.99
N SER A 140 2.24 12.86 16.95
CA SER A 140 3.41 12.00 17.03
C SER A 140 4.67 12.78 17.46
N PRO A 141 5.73 12.08 17.91
CA PRO A 141 7.06 12.68 18.12
C PRO A 141 7.61 13.40 16.88
N TRP A 142 7.15 13.05 15.68
CA TRP A 142 7.61 13.63 14.41
C TRP A 142 6.84 14.86 13.95
N LYS A 143 5.92 15.41 14.75
CA LYS A 143 5.06 16.56 14.35
C LYS A 143 5.82 17.76 13.79
N ASN A 144 7.07 17.97 14.25
CA ASN A 144 7.92 19.08 13.82
C ASN A 144 8.86 18.71 12.66
N ASN A 145 8.84 17.46 12.18
CA ASN A 145 9.69 17.03 11.08
C ASN A 145 9.25 17.70 9.78
N ARG A 146 10.23 18.16 8.99
CA ARG A 146 9.96 18.70 7.67
C ARG A 146 9.38 17.61 6.77
N ARG A 147 8.20 17.90 6.20
CA ARG A 147 7.57 17.10 5.16
C ARG A 147 7.96 17.62 3.78
N PHE A 148 8.34 16.70 2.90
CA PHE A 148 8.51 16.97 1.46
C PHE A 148 7.17 17.39 0.85
N PHE A 149 7.23 18.21 -0.18
CA PHE A 149 6.05 18.68 -0.88
C PHE A 149 5.43 17.57 -1.73
N ALA A 150 6.23 16.92 -2.59
CA ALA A 150 5.74 15.93 -3.55
C ALA A 150 6.81 14.86 -3.86
N PRO A 151 6.40 13.64 -4.25
CA PRO A 151 7.34 12.58 -4.60
C PRO A 151 8.05 12.82 -5.94
N SER A 152 7.45 13.61 -6.84
CA SER A 152 8.02 13.91 -8.15
C SER A 152 7.48 15.23 -8.74
N PRO A 153 8.21 15.86 -9.67
CA PRO A 153 7.71 17.00 -10.44
C PRO A 153 6.43 16.66 -11.22
N SER A 154 6.27 15.41 -11.65
CA SER A 154 5.09 14.94 -12.39
C SER A 154 3.81 15.03 -11.55
N GLU A 155 3.88 14.71 -10.26
CA GLU A 155 2.75 14.86 -9.34
C GLU A 155 2.40 16.33 -9.10
N ILE A 156 3.41 17.21 -9.01
CA ILE A 156 3.19 18.67 -8.92
C ILE A 156 2.43 19.17 -10.15
N ARG A 157 2.84 18.75 -11.35
CA ARG A 157 2.15 19.10 -12.60
C ARG A 157 0.72 18.57 -12.63
N LEU A 158 0.50 17.34 -12.16
CA LEU A 158 -0.82 16.73 -12.13
C LEU A 158 -1.75 17.49 -11.17
N LYS A 159 -1.26 17.87 -9.99
CA LYS A 159 -1.97 18.75 -9.05
C LYS A 159 -2.33 20.09 -9.69
N ALA A 160 -1.38 20.75 -10.36
CA ALA A 160 -1.64 22.00 -11.07
C ALA A 160 -2.80 21.87 -12.07
N LYS A 161 -2.78 20.83 -12.92
CA LYS A 161 -3.85 20.55 -13.88
C LYS A 161 -5.19 20.31 -13.19
N ARG A 162 -5.21 19.58 -12.07
CA ARG A 162 -6.42 19.29 -11.31
C ARG A 162 -7.04 20.56 -10.75
N GLU A 163 -6.23 21.45 -10.16
CA GLU A 163 -6.71 22.71 -9.59
C GLU A 163 -7.24 23.65 -10.67
N ILE A 164 -6.57 23.77 -11.82
CA ILE A 164 -7.05 24.54 -12.97
C ILE A 164 -8.38 23.99 -13.48
N SER A 165 -8.50 22.67 -13.65
CA SER A 165 -9.75 22.01 -14.05
C SER A 165 -10.87 22.23 -13.02
N GLY A 166 -10.53 22.34 -11.73
CA GLY A 166 -11.44 22.68 -10.65
C GLY A 166 -11.72 24.18 -10.49
N LYS A 167 -11.26 25.04 -11.42
CA LYS A 167 -11.38 26.51 -11.40
C LYS A 167 -10.61 27.20 -10.25
N ASN A 168 -9.72 26.49 -9.58
CA ASN A 168 -8.80 27.04 -8.57
C ASN A 168 -7.54 27.59 -9.23
N TYR A 169 -7.69 28.62 -10.06
CA TYR A 169 -6.63 29.08 -10.97
C TYR A 169 -5.36 29.56 -10.25
N SER A 170 -5.49 30.31 -9.16
CA SER A 170 -4.34 30.82 -8.39
C SER A 170 -3.46 29.68 -7.84
N ILE A 171 -4.11 28.69 -7.22
CA ILE A 171 -3.44 27.49 -6.70
C ILE A 171 -2.83 26.68 -7.85
N GLY A 172 -3.56 26.54 -8.96
CA GLY A 172 -3.10 25.85 -10.15
C GLY A 172 -1.83 26.46 -10.76
N VAL A 173 -1.80 27.79 -10.93
CA VAL A 173 -0.65 28.53 -11.45
C VAL A 173 0.55 28.40 -10.49
N TYR A 174 0.33 28.53 -9.18
CA TYR A 174 1.38 28.33 -8.17
C TYR A 174 2.03 26.95 -8.30
N HIS A 175 1.23 25.87 -8.35
CA HIS A 175 1.78 24.51 -8.50
C HIS A 175 2.48 24.35 -9.85
N TYR A 176 1.97 24.93 -10.93
CA TYR A 176 2.63 24.85 -12.24
C TYR A 176 4.00 25.55 -12.23
N PHE A 177 4.10 26.69 -11.57
CA PHE A 177 5.36 27.39 -11.35
C PHE A 177 6.35 26.55 -10.52
N CYS A 178 5.90 25.95 -9.41
CA CYS A 178 6.73 25.01 -8.64
C CYS A 178 7.21 23.82 -9.48
N TYR A 179 6.37 23.29 -10.36
CA TYR A 179 6.75 22.24 -11.31
C TYR A 179 7.88 22.71 -12.25
N LEU A 180 7.76 23.91 -12.84
CA LEU A 180 8.79 24.46 -13.74
C LEU A 180 10.13 24.62 -13.00
N ILE A 181 10.11 25.19 -11.79
CA ILE A 181 11.32 25.31 -10.96
C ILE A 181 11.91 23.92 -10.67
N SER A 182 11.10 22.96 -10.26
CA SER A 182 11.57 21.60 -9.94
C SER A 182 12.22 20.94 -11.16
N LYS A 183 11.67 21.17 -12.35
CA LYS A 183 12.16 20.57 -13.59
C LYS A 183 13.45 21.22 -14.08
N VAL A 184 13.57 22.55 -13.99
CA VAL A 184 14.77 23.28 -14.45
C VAL A 184 15.93 23.07 -13.49
N PHE A 185 15.70 23.24 -12.19
CA PHE A 185 16.76 23.23 -11.18
C PHE A 185 16.96 21.87 -10.50
N ARG A 186 16.20 20.84 -10.91
CA ARG A 186 16.21 19.49 -10.30
C ARG A 186 15.99 19.51 -8.78
N LEU A 187 15.26 20.51 -8.28
CA LEU A 187 14.98 20.66 -6.86
C LEU A 187 13.96 19.63 -6.39
N ARG A 188 14.25 18.99 -5.26
CA ARG A 188 13.31 18.17 -4.49
C ARG A 188 12.59 19.08 -3.49
N PHE A 189 11.28 19.24 -3.69
CA PHE A 189 10.40 20.02 -2.82
C PHE A 189 9.85 19.16 -1.68
#